data_AF-A0A0A9D470-F1
#
_entry.id   AF-A0A0A9D470-F1
#
_cell.length_a   1.000
_cell.length_b   1.000
_cell.length_c   1.000
_cell.angle_alpha   90.00
_cell.angle_beta   90.00
_cell.angle_gamma   90.00
#
_symmetry.space_group_name_H-M   'P 1'
#
loop_
_entity.id
_entity.type
_entity.pdbx_description
1 polymer ?
#
loop_
_entity_poly.entity_id
_entity_poly.type
_entity_poly.pdbx_seq_one_letter_code
_entity_poly.pdbx_strand_id
1 'polypeptide(L)'
;MYRAASGLGALKRHRADAQIMNIAIRSASTSVTQGSSGGFWTWLTGARSNTLPPPDFALQGVTIPPPLPDHVEPGKTRITTLPNGVKIASETSAGPSCSVGVYVDCGSVYEAPETTGVSQLLKKMAFATTTNRSQLRVVHEIEAIGGSAKASASREMMSYTYGALKTYMPEMVEVLIDCVRNPAFLDWEVKEEILKLNSELAKASSNPESLLLEALHSAGYSGALATL
;
A
#
# COMPACT_ATOMS: atom_id res chain seq x y z
N MET A 1 -10.11 11.48 49.60
CA MET A 1 -10.10 12.93 49.84
C MET A 1 -8.69 13.36 50.24
N TYR A 2 -7.94 14.01 49.35
CA TYR A 2 -6.86 14.95 49.72
C TYR A 2 -6.69 15.94 48.55
N ARG A 3 -6.46 17.20 48.91
CA ARG A 3 -6.67 18.42 48.12
C ARG A 3 -5.31 19.05 47.76
N ALA A 4 -5.22 19.56 46.53
CA ALA A 4 -4.58 20.80 46.05
C ALA A 4 -3.06 21.09 46.27
N ALA A 5 -2.38 21.44 45.16
CA ALA A 5 -1.73 22.75 44.86
C ALA A 5 -0.63 22.53 43.79
N SER A 6 -0.83 22.90 42.51
CA SER A 6 -0.54 24.20 41.88
C SER A 6 0.90 24.71 42.10
N GLY A 7 1.73 24.57 41.07
CA GLY A 7 3.02 25.24 40.92
C GLY A 7 3.20 25.69 39.46
N LEU A 8 3.08 26.99 39.22
CA LEU A 8 3.39 27.65 37.95
C LEU A 8 4.91 27.70 37.77
N GLY A 9 5.40 27.13 36.67
CA GLY A 9 6.77 27.29 36.19
C GLY A 9 6.74 27.67 34.72
N ALA A 10 6.87 28.96 34.44
CA ALA A 10 7.11 29.48 33.11
C ALA A 10 8.56 29.20 32.71
N LEU A 11 8.83 28.64 31.53
CA LEU A 11 10.10 28.82 30.81
C LEU A 11 10.03 28.38 29.34
N LYS A 12 10.23 29.39 28.49
CA LYS A 12 11.01 29.40 27.24
C LYS A 12 10.54 28.51 26.07
N ARG A 13 9.80 29.17 25.17
CA ARG A 13 9.62 28.80 23.76
C ARG A 13 10.97 28.55 23.10
N HIS A 14 11.21 27.33 22.65
CA HIS A 14 12.20 27.03 21.62
C HIS A 14 11.45 26.80 20.31
N ARG A 15 11.73 27.66 19.34
CA ARG A 15 11.34 27.53 17.94
C ARG A 15 12.01 26.26 17.41
N ALA A 16 11.23 25.31 16.91
CA ALA A 16 11.72 24.17 16.14
C ALA A 16 10.97 24.18 14.81
N ASP A 17 11.74 24.14 13.74
CA ASP A 17 11.33 24.33 12.36
C ASP A 17 10.31 23.31 11.88
N ALA A 18 9.30 23.82 11.19
CA ALA A 18 8.33 23.05 10.46
C ALA A 18 8.97 22.50 9.17
N GLN A 19 9.06 21.18 9.05
CA GLN A 19 9.14 20.52 7.75
C GLN A 19 7.80 19.82 7.50
N ILE A 20 6.86 20.60 6.97
CA ILE A 20 5.62 20.07 6.41
C ILE A 20 5.98 19.44 5.06
N MET A 21 5.92 18.12 5.02
CA MET A 21 6.17 17.31 3.84
C MET A 21 5.05 17.59 2.82
N ASN A 22 5.41 18.22 1.70
CA ASN A 22 4.49 18.48 0.60
C ASN A 22 4.12 17.15 -0.08
N ILE A 23 2.97 16.59 0.27
CA ILE A 23 2.34 15.49 -0.45
C ILE A 23 1.74 16.09 -1.73
N ALA A 24 2.44 15.94 -2.85
CA ALA A 24 1.92 16.31 -4.16
C ALA A 24 0.95 15.23 -4.65
N ILE A 25 -0.34 15.41 -4.39
CA ILE A 25 -1.40 14.64 -5.05
C ILE A 25 -1.41 15.07 -6.53
N ARG A 26 -0.95 14.20 -7.43
CA ARG A 26 -1.11 14.41 -8.88
C ARG A 26 -2.56 14.08 -9.25
N SER A 27 -3.43 15.06 -9.14
CA SER A 27 -4.75 15.03 -9.75
C SER A 27 -4.63 15.10 -11.27
N ALA A 28 -5.43 14.28 -11.96
CA ALA A 28 -5.58 14.34 -13.41
C ALA A 28 -5.97 15.77 -13.82
N SER A 29 -5.10 16.44 -14.57
CA SER A 29 -5.31 17.82 -15.00
C SER A 29 -6.28 17.84 -16.18
N THR A 30 -7.57 18.10 -15.91
CA THR A 30 -8.49 18.54 -16.97
C THR A 30 -8.22 20.01 -17.24
N SER A 31 -7.80 20.35 -18.45
CA SER A 31 -7.53 21.74 -18.84
C SER A 31 -8.82 22.55 -18.81
N VAL A 32 -8.90 23.50 -17.88
CA VAL A 32 -9.97 24.51 -17.85
C VAL A 32 -9.76 25.46 -19.02
N THR A 33 -10.65 25.45 -20.01
CA THR A 33 -10.71 26.50 -21.03
C THR A 33 -11.20 27.79 -20.39
N GLN A 34 -10.27 28.70 -20.07
CA GLN A 34 -10.60 30.07 -19.69
C GLN A 34 -11.06 30.86 -20.92
N GLY A 35 -12.37 30.98 -21.10
CA GLY A 35 -12.95 32.03 -21.95
C GLY A 35 -13.32 33.23 -21.09
N SER A 36 -12.59 34.33 -21.16
CA SER A 36 -13.12 35.66 -20.80
C SER A 36 -12.20 36.77 -21.30
N SER A 37 -12.78 37.73 -22.02
CA SER A 37 -12.15 38.93 -22.56
C SER A 37 -11.60 39.82 -21.44
N GLY A 38 -10.28 39.80 -21.24
CA GLY A 38 -9.61 40.67 -20.28
C GLY A 38 -9.53 42.11 -20.80
N GLY A 39 -10.37 43.00 -20.24
CA GLY A 39 -10.28 44.44 -20.48
C GLY A 39 -9.00 45.04 -19.91
N PHE A 40 -8.64 46.23 -20.42
CA PHE A 40 -7.44 47.02 -20.11
C PHE A 40 -7.09 47.12 -18.60
N TRP A 41 -8.08 47.11 -17.70
CA TRP A 41 -7.89 47.19 -16.25
C TRP A 41 -7.31 45.91 -15.61
N THR A 42 -7.54 44.73 -16.19
CA THR A 42 -6.99 43.46 -15.70
C THR A 42 -5.50 43.33 -16.01
N TRP A 43 -5.04 43.94 -17.10
CA TRP A 43 -3.61 44.08 -17.43
C TRP A 43 -2.90 45.05 -16.47
N LEU A 44 -3.57 46.16 -16.11
CA LEU A 44 -2.96 47.26 -15.36
C LEU A 44 -2.76 46.95 -13.86
N THR A 45 -3.50 45.98 -13.31
CA THR A 45 -3.50 45.69 -11.86
C THR A 45 -3.02 44.29 -11.49
N GLY A 46 -2.70 43.43 -12.45
CA GLY A 46 -2.10 42.11 -12.22
C GLY A 46 -2.95 41.12 -11.40
N ALA A 47 -4.15 41.50 -10.97
CA ALA A 47 -4.99 40.70 -10.10
C ALA A 47 -5.78 39.66 -10.92
N ARG A 48 -5.18 38.49 -11.14
CA ARG A 48 -5.93 37.27 -11.49
C ARG A 48 -6.47 36.64 -10.21
N SER A 49 -7.69 36.98 -9.83
CA SER A 49 -8.39 36.29 -8.76
C SER A 49 -8.95 34.96 -9.28
N ASN A 50 -8.23 33.86 -9.06
CA ASN A 50 -8.80 32.51 -9.20
C ASN A 50 -9.62 32.19 -7.95
N THR A 51 -10.78 32.82 -7.78
CA THR A 51 -11.74 32.42 -6.73
C THR A 51 -12.37 31.11 -7.16
N LEU A 52 -12.00 30.02 -6.51
CA LEU A 52 -12.74 28.77 -6.64
C LEU A 52 -14.15 28.98 -6.07
N PRO A 53 -15.21 28.52 -6.75
CA PRO A 53 -16.54 28.57 -6.18
C PRO A 53 -16.58 27.74 -4.88
N PRO A 54 -17.46 28.08 -3.92
CA PRO A 54 -17.71 27.23 -2.76
C PRO A 54 -18.06 25.80 -3.19
N PRO A 55 -17.76 24.77 -2.36
CA PRO A 55 -17.94 23.37 -2.73
C PRO A 55 -19.38 22.96 -3.05
N ASP A 56 -20.36 23.79 -2.67
CA ASP A 56 -21.79 23.59 -2.97
C ASP A 56 -22.12 23.82 -4.46
N PHE A 57 -21.26 24.50 -5.20
CA PHE A 57 -21.48 24.81 -6.62
C PHE A 57 -20.57 23.97 -7.52
N ALA A 58 -21.13 23.47 -8.62
CA ALA A 58 -20.37 22.71 -9.60
C ALA A 58 -19.23 23.55 -10.20
N LEU A 59 -18.05 22.94 -10.31
CA LEU A 59 -16.89 23.53 -10.95
C LEU A 59 -17.17 23.70 -12.46
N GLN A 60 -17.08 24.94 -12.94
CA GLN A 60 -17.26 25.23 -14.36
C GLN A 60 -16.12 24.63 -15.18
N GLY A 61 -16.46 23.99 -16.31
CA GLY A 61 -15.48 23.41 -17.24
C GLY A 61 -15.05 21.97 -16.91
N VAL A 62 -15.64 21.31 -15.92
CA VAL A 62 -15.40 19.88 -15.64
C VAL A 62 -16.33 19.01 -16.48
N THR A 63 -15.77 18.20 -17.38
CA THR A 63 -16.52 17.18 -18.12
C THR A 63 -16.68 15.92 -17.28
N ILE A 64 -17.92 15.60 -16.91
CA ILE A 64 -18.25 14.40 -16.13
C ILE A 64 -18.58 13.27 -17.11
N PRO A 65 -17.95 12.08 -17.00
CA PRO A 65 -18.29 10.94 -17.85
C PRO A 65 -19.73 10.47 -17.58
N PRO A 66 -20.40 9.87 -18.59
CA PRO A 66 -21.74 9.32 -18.37
C PRO A 66 -21.71 8.27 -17.26
N PRO A 67 -22.75 8.19 -16.41
CA PRO A 67 -22.82 7.21 -15.35
C PRO A 67 -22.96 5.80 -15.93
N LEU A 68 -22.56 4.82 -15.13
CA LEU A 68 -22.86 3.41 -15.41
C LEU A 68 -24.37 3.16 -15.28
N PRO A 69 -24.92 2.13 -15.96
CA PRO A 69 -26.32 1.74 -15.76
C PRO A 69 -26.58 1.29 -14.32
N ASP A 70 -27.82 1.44 -13.85
CA ASP A 70 -28.24 1.08 -12.48
C ASP A 70 -27.90 -0.37 -12.10
N HIS A 71 -27.94 -1.25 -13.10
CA HIS A 71 -27.54 -2.64 -12.98
C HIS A 71 -26.37 -2.93 -13.91
N VAL A 72 -25.20 -3.19 -13.32
CA VAL A 72 -24.02 -3.71 -14.02
C VAL A 72 -23.88 -5.19 -13.65
N GLU A 73 -23.92 -6.07 -14.65
CA GLU A 73 -23.69 -7.49 -14.41
C GLU A 73 -22.29 -7.73 -13.85
N PRO A 74 -22.14 -8.65 -12.87
CA PRO A 74 -20.82 -8.98 -12.35
C PRO A 74 -19.94 -9.55 -13.46
N GLY A 75 -18.67 -9.14 -13.48
CA GLY A 75 -17.71 -9.66 -14.44
C GLY A 75 -17.53 -11.16 -14.29
N LYS A 76 -17.57 -11.91 -15.39
CA LYS A 76 -17.25 -13.34 -15.36
C LYS A 76 -15.74 -13.53 -15.15
N THR A 77 -15.35 -14.29 -14.14
CA THR A 77 -13.95 -14.66 -13.91
C THR A 77 -13.43 -15.51 -15.07
N ARG A 78 -12.36 -15.04 -15.70
CA ARG A 78 -11.66 -15.75 -16.78
C ARG A 78 -10.35 -16.29 -16.24
N ILE A 79 -10.12 -17.59 -16.42
CA ILE A 79 -8.89 -18.26 -15.99
C ILE A 79 -8.17 -18.76 -17.23
N THR A 80 -6.91 -18.36 -17.37
CA THR A 80 -6.01 -18.79 -18.44
C THR A 80 -4.81 -19.46 -17.80
N THR A 81 -4.39 -20.61 -18.33
CA THR A 81 -3.18 -21.32 -17.87
C THR A 81 -2.12 -21.15 -18.93
N LEU A 82 -1.00 -20.55 -18.56
CA LEU A 82 0.14 -20.36 -19.44
C LEU A 82 0.87 -21.69 -19.69
N PRO A 83 1.65 -21.82 -20.78
CA PRO A 83 2.41 -23.04 -21.08
C PRO A 83 3.40 -23.47 -19.99
N ASN A 84 3.85 -22.53 -19.14
CA ASN A 84 4.72 -22.77 -18.00
C ASN A 84 3.97 -23.21 -16.72
N GLY A 85 2.65 -23.42 -16.79
CA GLY A 85 1.81 -23.86 -15.66
C GLY A 85 1.28 -22.72 -14.78
N VAL A 86 1.68 -21.47 -15.00
CA VAL A 86 1.16 -20.32 -14.23
C VAL A 86 -0.29 -20.05 -14.62
N LYS A 87 -1.16 -19.91 -13.62
CA LYS A 87 -2.57 -19.57 -13.80
C LYS A 87 -2.77 -18.06 -13.64
N ILE A 88 -3.42 -17.44 -14.62
CA ILE A 88 -3.83 -16.03 -14.57
C ILE A 88 -5.35 -16.01 -14.53
N ALA A 89 -5.89 -15.49 -13.43
CA ALA A 89 -7.32 -15.23 -13.25
C ALA A 89 -7.57 -13.73 -13.32
N SER A 90 -8.59 -13.31 -14.07
CA SER A 90 -8.97 -11.91 -14.21
C SER A 90 -10.50 -11.76 -14.17
N GLU A 91 -10.97 -10.70 -13.52
CA GLU A 91 -12.38 -10.35 -13.42
C GLU A 91 -12.56 -8.85 -13.63
N THR A 92 -13.55 -8.47 -14.43
CA THR A 92 -13.87 -7.06 -14.68
C THR A 92 -14.78 -6.53 -13.59
N SER A 93 -14.27 -5.59 -12.79
CA SER A 93 -15.08 -4.80 -11.85
C SER A 93 -15.57 -3.51 -12.50
N ALA A 94 -16.67 -2.92 -12.00
CA ALA A 94 -17.21 -1.65 -12.48
C ALA A 94 -16.47 -0.42 -11.91
N GLY A 95 -15.91 -0.52 -10.69
CA GLY A 95 -15.26 0.60 -9.99
C GLY A 95 -13.98 1.11 -10.65
N PRO A 96 -13.49 2.32 -10.34
CA PRO A 96 -12.29 2.89 -10.96
C PRO A 96 -10.97 2.29 -10.45
N SER A 97 -11.01 1.54 -9.33
CA SER A 97 -9.86 0.86 -8.75
C SER A 97 -9.68 -0.55 -9.30
N CYS A 98 -8.45 -1.04 -9.24
CA CYS A 98 -8.11 -2.42 -9.50
C CYS A 98 -7.18 -2.95 -8.39
N SER A 99 -7.23 -4.26 -8.19
CA SER A 99 -6.32 -4.98 -7.30
C SER A 99 -5.69 -6.11 -8.09
N VAL A 100 -4.38 -6.23 -8.00
CA VAL A 100 -3.58 -7.27 -8.62
C VAL A 100 -2.90 -8.06 -7.50
N GLY A 101 -2.90 -9.38 -7.60
CA GLY A 101 -2.30 -10.24 -6.58
C GLY A 101 -1.50 -11.39 -7.21
N VAL A 102 -0.35 -11.69 -6.61
CA VAL A 102 0.40 -12.92 -6.85
C VAL A 102 0.24 -13.82 -5.63
N TYR A 103 -0.11 -15.05 -5.91
CA TYR A 103 -0.52 -16.05 -4.95
C TYR A 103 0.37 -17.26 -5.15
N VAL A 104 1.16 -17.61 -4.12
CA VAL A 104 2.13 -18.68 -4.18
C VAL A 104 1.75 -19.73 -3.14
N ASP A 105 1.68 -20.98 -3.59
CA ASP A 105 1.50 -22.16 -2.75
C ASP A 105 2.84 -22.43 -2.03
N CYS A 106 3.06 -21.65 -0.97
CA CYS A 106 4.20 -21.72 -0.08
C CYS A 106 3.81 -21.14 1.30
N GLY A 107 4.57 -21.47 2.34
CA GLY A 107 4.27 -21.03 3.71
C GLY A 107 5.02 -21.88 4.73
N SER A 108 4.66 -21.74 6.00
CA SER A 108 5.37 -22.43 7.10
C SER A 108 5.31 -23.96 7.00
N VAL A 109 4.32 -24.53 6.30
CA VAL A 109 4.22 -25.98 6.05
C VAL A 109 5.39 -26.50 5.20
N TYR A 110 5.97 -25.64 4.38
CA TYR A 110 7.09 -25.99 3.51
C TYR A 110 8.45 -25.67 4.13
N GLU A 111 8.48 -25.26 5.40
CA GLU A 111 9.74 -24.97 6.11
C GLU A 111 10.42 -26.24 6.61
N ALA A 112 11.74 -26.28 6.48
CA ALA A 112 12.58 -27.24 7.16
C ALA A 112 12.97 -26.71 8.56
N PRO A 113 13.40 -27.57 9.50
CA PRO A 113 13.85 -27.14 10.82
C PRO A 113 14.93 -26.05 10.77
N GLU A 114 15.79 -26.09 9.75
CA GLU A 114 16.87 -25.11 9.50
C GLU A 114 16.36 -23.75 8.99
N THR A 115 15.18 -23.72 8.36
CA THR A 115 14.58 -22.53 7.73
C THR A 115 13.31 -22.08 8.44
N THR A 116 13.16 -22.42 9.72
CA THR A 116 11.97 -22.07 10.51
C THR A 116 11.84 -20.54 10.62
N GLY A 117 10.66 -20.00 10.29
CA GLY A 117 10.36 -18.57 10.34
C GLY A 117 10.77 -17.78 9.08
N VAL A 118 11.26 -18.45 8.04
CA VAL A 118 11.61 -17.81 6.77
C VAL A 118 10.37 -17.23 6.08
N SER A 119 9.19 -17.86 6.18
CA SER A 119 7.95 -17.35 5.59
C SER A 119 7.56 -15.97 6.14
N GLN A 120 7.71 -15.79 7.46
CA GLN A 120 7.44 -14.52 8.13
C GLN A 120 8.47 -13.45 7.74
N LEU A 121 9.75 -13.83 7.61
CA LEU A 121 10.79 -12.92 7.15
C LEU A 121 10.58 -12.52 5.68
N LEU A 122 10.24 -13.46 4.80
CA LEU A 122 9.93 -13.20 3.40
C LEU A 122 8.73 -12.25 3.23
N LYS A 123 7.72 -12.36 4.10
CA LYS A 123 6.59 -11.41 4.14
C LYS A 123 7.07 -9.98 4.40
N LYS A 124 8.00 -9.81 5.35
CA LYS A 124 8.53 -8.49 5.69
C LYS A 124 9.43 -7.92 4.58
N MET A 125 10.17 -8.80 3.91
CA MET A 125 11.06 -8.47 2.80
C MET A 125 10.35 -8.38 1.44
N ALA A 126 9.01 -8.50 1.41
CA ALA A 126 8.22 -8.60 0.18
C ALA A 126 8.41 -7.48 -0.84
N PHE A 127 8.63 -6.24 -0.37
CA PHE A 127 8.84 -5.05 -1.19
C PHE A 127 10.20 -4.40 -0.88
N ALA A 128 11.20 -5.23 -0.59
CA ALA A 128 12.59 -4.81 -0.40
C ALA A 128 13.30 -4.57 -1.73
N THR A 129 14.63 -4.38 -1.71
CA THR A 129 15.42 -4.18 -2.92
C THR A 129 15.37 -5.41 -3.83
N THR A 130 15.12 -5.17 -5.12
CA THR A 130 15.16 -6.18 -6.19
C THR A 130 16.48 -6.06 -6.96
N THR A 131 16.75 -6.98 -7.89
CA THR A 131 17.92 -6.88 -8.77
C THR A 131 17.86 -5.66 -9.70
N ASN A 132 16.65 -5.14 -9.96
CA ASN A 132 16.40 -4.08 -10.93
C ASN A 132 16.07 -2.73 -10.26
N ARG A 133 15.59 -2.73 -9.02
CA ARG A 133 15.08 -1.56 -8.30
C ARG A 133 15.57 -1.56 -6.85
N SER A 134 15.99 -0.40 -6.35
CA SER A 134 16.22 -0.22 -4.92
C SER A 134 14.90 -0.16 -4.16
N GLN A 135 14.91 -0.49 -2.86
CA GLN A 135 13.73 -0.40 -1.99
C GLN A 135 13.08 1.00 -2.05
N LEU A 136 13.88 2.08 -2.01
CA LEU A 136 13.39 3.45 -2.13
C LEU A 136 12.64 3.66 -3.45
N ARG A 137 13.17 3.13 -4.54
CA ARG A 137 12.53 3.23 -5.86
C ARG A 137 11.20 2.47 -5.89
N VAL A 138 11.14 1.26 -5.33
CA VAL A 138 9.90 0.48 -5.24
C VAL A 138 8.84 1.26 -4.46
N VAL A 139 9.18 1.78 -3.28
CA VAL A 139 8.25 2.58 -2.47
C VAL A 139 7.79 3.83 -3.20
N HIS A 140 8.71 4.56 -3.84
CA HIS A 140 8.37 5.77 -4.58
C HIS A 140 7.48 5.48 -5.81
N GLU A 141 7.71 4.38 -6.54
CA GLU A 141 6.84 3.96 -7.64
C GLU A 141 5.43 3.63 -7.12
N ILE A 142 5.32 2.97 -5.96
CA ILE A 142 4.04 2.65 -5.33
C ILE A 142 3.27 3.91 -4.91
N GLU A 143 3.95 4.82 -4.23
CA GLU A 143 3.35 6.07 -3.72
C GLU A 143 3.03 7.07 -4.84
N ALA A 144 3.84 7.12 -5.90
CA ALA A 144 3.64 8.05 -7.02
C ALA A 144 2.30 7.82 -7.75
N ILE A 145 1.84 6.57 -7.82
CA ILE A 145 0.54 6.23 -8.40
C ILE A 145 -0.60 6.23 -7.37
N GLY A 146 -0.30 6.54 -6.11
CA GLY A 146 -1.25 6.49 -4.99
C GLY A 146 -1.72 5.08 -4.66
N GLY A 147 -0.89 4.08 -4.93
CA GLY A 147 -1.24 2.68 -4.71
C GLY A 147 -0.86 2.17 -3.32
N SER A 148 -1.39 1.01 -2.95
CA SER A 148 -1.10 0.34 -1.68
C SER A 148 -0.72 -1.12 -1.96
N ALA A 149 0.50 -1.48 -1.58
CA ALA A 149 1.01 -2.84 -1.70
C ALA A 149 1.10 -3.51 -0.32
N LYS A 150 0.72 -4.79 -0.24
CA LYS A 150 0.67 -5.57 1.00
C LYS A 150 1.07 -7.00 0.74
N ALA A 151 1.79 -7.59 1.69
CA ALA A 151 2.12 -9.01 1.68
C ALA A 151 1.51 -9.70 2.91
N SER A 152 1.05 -10.93 2.71
CA SER A 152 0.55 -11.79 3.76
C SER A 152 1.20 -13.17 3.63
N ALA A 153 1.57 -13.76 4.76
CA ALA A 153 2.05 -15.12 4.85
C ALA A 153 1.08 -15.91 5.73
N SER A 154 0.67 -17.06 5.22
CA SER A 154 -0.08 -18.09 5.93
C SER A 154 0.77 -19.36 6.02
N ARG A 155 0.24 -20.40 6.66
CA ARG A 155 0.89 -21.71 6.77
C ARG A 155 1.03 -22.41 5.42
N GLU A 156 0.05 -22.24 4.54
CA GLU A 156 -0.03 -22.95 3.25
C GLU A 156 0.13 -22.03 2.04
N MET A 157 0.04 -20.70 2.24
CA MET A 157 -0.01 -19.75 1.13
C MET A 157 0.64 -18.42 1.48
N MET A 158 1.40 -17.87 0.54
CA MET A 158 1.83 -16.47 0.57
C MET A 158 1.12 -15.68 -0.51
N SER A 159 0.74 -14.44 -0.17
CA SER A 159 0.07 -13.53 -1.10
C SER A 159 0.73 -12.17 -1.10
N TYR A 160 0.95 -11.64 -2.30
CA TYR A 160 1.47 -10.31 -2.56
C TYR A 160 0.42 -9.55 -3.34
N THR A 161 -0.14 -8.51 -2.76
CA THR A 161 -1.26 -7.76 -3.31
C THR A 161 -0.89 -6.31 -3.52
N TYR A 162 -1.43 -5.71 -4.58
CA TYR A 162 -1.21 -4.33 -4.95
C TYR A 162 -2.51 -3.74 -5.47
N GLY A 163 -3.03 -2.71 -4.82
CA GLY A 163 -4.20 -1.95 -5.27
C GLY A 163 -3.86 -0.53 -5.71
N ALA A 164 -4.40 -0.09 -6.85
CA ALA A 164 -4.34 1.30 -7.33
C ALA A 164 -5.48 1.59 -8.32
N LEU A 165 -5.45 2.73 -9.01
CA LEU A 165 -6.40 3.04 -10.09
C LEU A 165 -6.16 2.14 -11.31
N LYS A 166 -7.24 1.79 -12.02
CA LYS A 166 -7.21 0.94 -13.22
C LYS A 166 -6.23 1.40 -14.31
N THR A 167 -6.01 2.71 -14.42
CA THR A 167 -5.10 3.30 -15.41
C THR A 167 -3.66 2.79 -15.27
N TYR A 168 -3.24 2.47 -14.03
CA TYR A 168 -1.87 2.05 -13.71
C TYR A 168 -1.72 0.53 -13.59
N MET A 169 -2.72 -0.25 -14.03
CA MET A 169 -2.64 -1.71 -14.04
C MET A 169 -1.33 -2.28 -14.63
N PRO A 170 -0.78 -1.81 -15.77
CA PRO A 170 0.44 -2.41 -16.31
C PRO A 170 1.66 -2.17 -15.39
N GLU A 171 1.77 -0.98 -14.81
CA GLU A 171 2.85 -0.64 -13.86
C GLU A 171 2.75 -1.46 -12.58
N MET A 172 1.52 -1.65 -12.06
CA MET A 172 1.29 -2.47 -10.87
C MET A 172 1.75 -3.91 -11.08
N VAL A 173 1.41 -4.51 -12.22
CA VAL A 173 1.79 -5.89 -12.56
C VAL A 173 3.31 -5.99 -12.69
N GLU A 174 3.96 -5.02 -13.34
CA GLU A 174 5.41 -5.01 -13.52
C GLU A 174 6.16 -4.96 -12.18
N VAL A 175 5.81 -4.00 -11.32
CA VAL A 175 6.45 -3.84 -9.99
C VAL A 175 6.22 -5.07 -9.13
N LEU A 176 5.00 -5.61 -9.12
CA LEU A 176 4.65 -6.79 -8.31
C LEU A 176 5.43 -8.02 -8.76
N ILE A 177 5.54 -8.28 -10.07
CA ILE A 177 6.29 -9.42 -10.61
C ILE A 177 7.79 -9.27 -10.33
N ASP A 178 8.34 -8.06 -10.46
CA ASP A 178 9.77 -7.82 -10.18
C ASP A 178 10.11 -8.09 -8.71
N CYS A 179 9.26 -7.63 -7.77
CA CYS A 179 9.44 -7.86 -6.35
C CYS A 179 9.39 -9.35 -5.99
N VAL A 180 8.47 -10.11 -6.58
CA VAL A 180 8.29 -11.53 -6.28
C VAL A 180 9.37 -12.39 -6.94
N ARG A 181 9.75 -12.10 -8.20
CA ARG A 181 10.62 -12.97 -8.99
C ARG A 181 12.10 -12.66 -8.82
N ASN A 182 12.47 -11.39 -8.63
CA ASN A 182 13.87 -10.96 -8.60
C ASN A 182 14.28 -10.24 -7.29
N PRO A 183 13.97 -10.77 -6.09
CA PRO A 183 14.43 -10.16 -4.85
C PRO A 183 15.95 -10.31 -4.70
N ALA A 184 16.64 -9.26 -4.23
CA ALA A 184 18.10 -9.28 -4.06
C ALA A 184 18.54 -9.74 -2.65
N PHE A 185 17.67 -9.62 -1.64
CA PHE A 185 17.92 -9.95 -0.22
C PHE A 185 19.31 -9.54 0.29
N LEU A 186 19.54 -8.22 0.38
CA LEU A 186 20.82 -7.70 0.85
C LEU A 186 21.01 -7.98 2.36
N ASP A 187 22.20 -8.44 2.76
CA ASP A 187 22.49 -8.85 4.15
C ASP A 187 22.13 -7.79 5.21
N TRP A 188 22.33 -6.51 4.88
CA TRP A 188 22.05 -5.41 5.80
C TRP A 188 20.54 -5.13 5.93
N GLU A 189 19.76 -5.25 4.85
CA GLU A 189 18.30 -5.11 4.89
C GLU A 189 17.68 -6.26 5.69
N VAL A 190 18.17 -7.48 5.46
CA VAL A 190 17.72 -8.68 6.18
C VAL A 190 17.98 -8.55 7.67
N LYS A 191 19.19 -8.11 8.07
CA LYS A 191 19.53 -7.88 9.49
C LYS A 191 18.63 -6.83 10.13
N GLU A 192 18.34 -5.74 9.43
CA GLU A 192 17.43 -4.71 9.93
C GLU A 192 16.02 -5.26 10.16
N GLU A 193 15.52 -6.05 9.22
CA GLU A 193 14.17 -6.60 9.30
C GLU A 193 14.03 -7.67 10.38
N ILE A 194 15.08 -8.46 10.62
CA ILE A 194 15.16 -9.39 11.76
C ILE A 194 15.06 -8.64 13.09
N LEU A 195 15.72 -7.48 13.23
CA LEU A 195 15.61 -6.66 14.45
C LEU A 195 14.18 -6.17 14.68
N LYS A 196 13.49 -5.74 13.61
CA LYS A 196 12.08 -5.34 13.69
C LYS A 196 11.19 -6.52 14.05
N LEU A 197 11.40 -7.68 13.44
CA LEU A 197 10.66 -8.91 13.72
C LEU A 197 10.82 -9.34 15.18
N ASN A 198 12.04 -9.29 15.74
CA ASN A 198 12.28 -9.57 17.15
C ASN A 198 11.51 -8.61 18.07
N SER A 199 11.42 -7.33 17.70
CA SER A 199 10.64 -6.34 18.45
C SER A 199 9.13 -6.60 18.37
N GLU A 200 8.65 -7.16 17.26
CA GLU A 200 7.26 -7.55 17.07
C GLU A 200 6.92 -8.82 17.86
N LEU A 201 7.80 -9.82 17.85
CA LEU A 201 7.67 -11.03 18.66
C LEU A 201 7.62 -10.71 20.16
N ALA A 202 8.44 -9.77 20.64
CA ALA A 202 8.39 -9.32 22.03
C ALA A 202 7.00 -8.74 22.41
N LYS A 203 6.33 -8.10 21.43
CA LYS A 203 4.98 -7.55 21.58
C LYS A 203 3.88 -8.56 21.28
N ALA A 204 4.18 -9.70 20.67
CA ALA A 204 3.17 -10.70 20.32
C ALA A 204 2.39 -11.21 21.55
N SER A 205 3.03 -11.24 22.72
CA SER A 205 2.39 -11.58 24.00
C SER A 205 1.25 -10.64 24.41
N SER A 206 1.17 -9.42 23.85
CA SER A 206 0.07 -8.49 24.12
C SER A 206 -1.23 -8.89 23.42
N ASN A 207 -1.19 -9.78 22.43
CA ASN A 207 -2.37 -10.30 21.75
C ASN A 207 -2.59 -11.78 22.11
N PRO A 208 -3.33 -12.06 23.21
CA PRO A 208 -3.51 -13.42 23.70
C PRO A 208 -4.28 -14.31 22.71
N GLU A 209 -5.18 -13.75 21.89
CA GLU A 209 -5.95 -14.54 20.92
C GLU A 209 -5.04 -15.15 19.85
N SER A 210 -4.11 -14.35 19.32
CA SER A 210 -3.13 -14.84 18.34
C SER A 210 -2.22 -15.91 18.94
N LEU A 211 -1.77 -15.72 20.18
CA LEU A 211 -0.90 -16.67 20.87
C LEU A 211 -1.63 -17.99 21.16
N LEU A 212 -2.88 -17.93 21.58
CA LEU A 212 -3.71 -19.12 21.80
C LEU A 212 -3.91 -19.92 20.51
N LEU A 213 -4.14 -19.25 19.38
CA LEU A 213 -4.26 -19.92 18.09
C LEU A 213 -2.96 -20.60 17.67
N GLU A 214 -1.81 -19.95 17.89
CA GLU A 214 -0.50 -20.54 17.63
C GLU A 214 -0.22 -21.74 18.54
N ALA A 215 -0.49 -21.60 19.85
CA ALA A 215 -0.32 -22.67 20.83
C ALA A 215 -1.25 -23.87 20.53
N LEU A 216 -2.47 -23.62 20.09
CA LEU A 216 -3.42 -24.66 19.70
C LEU A 216 -2.90 -25.45 18.49
N HIS A 217 -2.37 -24.78 17.47
CA HIS A 217 -1.78 -25.46 16.31
C HIS A 217 -0.53 -26.25 16.70
N SER A 218 0.33 -25.65 17.53
CA SER A 218 1.55 -26.30 18.02
C SER A 218 1.27 -27.55 18.88
N ALA A 219 0.22 -27.52 19.71
CA ALA A 219 -0.17 -28.66 20.55
C ALA A 219 -1.01 -29.71 19.80
N GLY A 220 -1.84 -29.28 18.85
CA GLY A 220 -2.79 -30.13 18.12
C GLY A 220 -2.18 -30.86 16.92
N TYR A 221 -1.13 -30.32 16.31
CA TYR A 221 -0.46 -30.90 15.15
C TYR A 221 0.99 -31.26 15.46
N SER A 222 1.51 -32.26 14.76
CA SER A 222 2.93 -32.61 14.76
C SER A 222 3.52 -32.33 13.38
N GLY A 223 4.73 -31.78 13.33
CA GLY A 223 5.43 -31.46 12.08
C GLY A 223 5.04 -30.10 11.48
N ALA A 224 4.84 -30.06 10.16
CA ALA A 224 4.78 -28.86 9.34
C ALA A 224 3.68 -27.83 9.70
N LEU A 225 2.57 -28.26 10.29
CA LEU A 225 1.46 -27.38 10.69
C LEU A 225 1.60 -26.80 12.10
N ALA A 226 2.58 -27.28 12.86
CA ALA A 226 2.77 -26.92 14.26
C ALA A 226 3.40 -25.52 14.45
N THR A 227 4.00 -24.94 13.41
CA THR A 227 4.77 -23.70 13.48
C THR A 227 4.30 -22.65 12.46
N LEU A 228 4.41 -21.38 12.84
CA LEU A 228 4.22 -20.20 11.98
C LEU A 228 5.40 -19.25 12.17
#